data_AF-X1UDA7-F1
#
_entry.id   AF-X1UDA7-F1
#
_cell.length_a   1.000
_cell.length_b   1.000
_cell.length_c   1.000
_cell.angle_alpha   90.00
_cell.angle_beta   90.00
_cell.angle_gamma   90.00
#
_symmetry.space_group_name_H-M   'P 1'
#
loop_
_entity.id
_entity.type
_entity.pdbx_description
1 polymer ?
#
loop_
_entity_poly.entity_id
_entity_poly.type
_entity_poly.pdbx_seq_one_letter_code
_entity_poly.pdbx_strand_id
1 'polypeptide(L)' 'MSNRSIHTLQVSQIARTIGKALKLNINLIEAIALGHDLGHAPFGHDGEEILQEICQEKNIGIFFHNVHSLRI' A
#
# COMPACT_ATOMS: atom_id res chain seq x y z
N MET A 1 7.96 -3.73 -12.88
CA MET A 1 8.22 -2.92 -11.65
C MET A 1 8.28 -1.42 -11.98
N SER A 2 7.24 -0.81 -12.58
CA SER A 2 7.36 0.60 -13.02
C SER A 2 6.17 1.52 -12.72
N ASN A 3 5.05 1.05 -12.16
CA ASN A 3 3.89 1.92 -11.89
C ASN A 3 3.65 2.24 -10.42
N ARG A 4 4.10 1.38 -9.50
CA ARG A 4 3.76 1.47 -8.07
C ARG A 4 4.52 2.60 -7.36
N SER A 5 5.84 2.67 -7.52
CA SER A 5 6.67 3.73 -6.92
C SER A 5 6.28 5.13 -7.41
N ILE A 6 5.83 5.25 -8.68
CA ILE A 6 5.33 6.51 -9.24
C ILE A 6 3.97 6.86 -8.61
N HIS A 7 3.07 5.89 -8.49
CA HIS A 7 1.79 6.06 -7.82
C HIS A 7 1.98 6.54 -6.37
N THR A 8 2.83 5.89 -5.59
CA THR A 8 3.11 6.27 -4.20
C THR A 8 3.67 7.69 -4.11
N LEU A 9 4.55 8.08 -5.04
CA LEU A 9 5.11 9.44 -5.09
C LEU A 9 4.04 10.48 -5.44
N GLN A 10 3.15 10.20 -6.40
CA GLN A 10 2.04 11.07 -6.77
C GLN A 10 1.04 11.24 -5.62
N VAL A 11 0.70 10.14 -4.93
CA VAL A 11 -0.17 10.18 -3.73
C VAL A 11 0.47 11.05 -2.65
N SER A 12 1.77 10.89 -2.39
CA SER A 12 2.49 11.73 -1.42
C SER A 12 2.44 13.22 -1.79
N GLN A 13 2.69 13.57 -3.06
CA GLN A 13 2.67 14.96 -3.51
C GLN A 13 1.29 15.62 -3.36
N ILE A 14 0.22 14.91 -3.74
CA ILE A 14 -1.16 15.40 -3.63
C ILE A 14 -1.54 15.54 -2.15
N ALA A 15 -1.28 14.51 -1.33
CA ALA A 15 -1.64 14.50 0.07
C ALA A 15 -0.95 15.61 0.87
N ARG A 16 0.33 15.87 0.61
CA ARG A 16 1.08 16.98 1.24
C ARG A 16 0.56 18.35 0.83
N THR A 17 0.12 18.51 -0.42
CA THR A 17 -0.48 19.76 -0.91
C THR A 17 -1.79 20.06 -0.17
N ILE A 18 -2.65 19.06 -0.02
CA ILE A 18 -3.89 19.14 0.78
C ILE A 18 -3.56 19.42 2.25
N GLY A 19 -2.63 18.67 2.83
CA GLY A 19 -2.22 18.82 4.22
C GLY A 19 -1.68 20.22 4.54
N LYS A 20 -0.89 20.81 3.63
CA LYS A 20 -0.39 22.18 3.76
C LYS A 20 -1.52 23.21 3.77
N ALA A 21 -2.52 23.07 2.89
CA ALA A 21 -3.66 23.98 2.84
C ALA A 21 -4.51 23.92 4.13
N LEU A 22 -4.57 22.74 4.76
CA LEU A 22 -5.31 22.50 6.01
C LEU A 22 -4.48 22.72 7.29
N LYS A 23 -3.21 23.12 7.18
CA LYS A 23 -2.25 23.26 8.31
C LYS A 23 -2.09 21.98 9.13
N LEU A 24 -2.11 20.82 8.47
CA LEU A 24 -1.87 19.51 9.08
C LEU A 24 -0.38 19.15 9.11
N ASN A 25 -0.04 18.07 9.82
CA ASN A 25 1.33 17.57 9.90
C ASN A 25 1.75 16.90 8.57
N ILE A 26 2.52 17.64 7.77
CA ILE A 26 2.96 17.21 6.44
C ILE A 26 3.90 15.99 6.50
N ASN A 27 4.76 15.91 7.53
CA ASN A 27 5.70 14.79 7.70
C ASN A 27 4.96 13.49 8.00
N LEU A 28 3.90 13.55 8.83
CA LEU A 28 3.05 12.40 9.10
C LEU A 28 2.29 11.93 7.87
N ILE A 29 1.76 12.87 7.08
CA ILE A 29 1.05 12.58 5.82
C ILE A 29 1.97 11.87 4.83
N GLU A 30 3.20 12.37 4.66
CA GLU A 30 4.20 11.77 3.77
C GLU A 30 4.59 10.36 4.23
N ALA A 31 4.83 10.17 5.54
CA ALA A 31 5.14 8.86 6.09
C ALA A 31 4.04 7.83 5.83
N ILE A 32 2.77 8.20 6.02
CA ILE A 32 1.61 7.35 5.73
C ILE A 32 1.51 7.06 4.22
N ALA A 33 1.61 8.10 3.39
CA ALA A 33 1.52 7.96 1.94
C ALA A 33 2.63 7.09 1.35
N LEU A 34 3.84 7.09 1.92
CA LEU A 34 4.92 6.21 1.48
C LEU A 34 4.74 4.76 1.96
N GLY A 35 4.19 4.57 3.17
CA GLY A 35 4.00 3.24 3.76
C GLY A 35 2.78 2.47 3.27
N HIS A 36 1.75 3.15 2.75
CA HIS A 36 0.44 2.51 2.49
C HIS A 36 0.48 1.36 1.46
N ASP A 37 1.40 1.44 0.50
CA ASP A 37 1.48 0.53 -0.67
C ASP A 37 2.66 -0.45 -0.58
N LEU A 38 3.29 -0.58 0.60
CA LEU A 38 4.46 -1.46 0.80
C LEU A 38 4.11 -2.95 0.77
N GLY A 39 2.91 -3.34 1.18
CA GLY A 39 2.51 -4.74 1.35
C GLY A 39 1.82 -5.40 0.17
N HIS A 40 1.70 -4.71 -0.97
CA HIS A 40 1.01 -5.30 -2.11
C HIS A 40 1.78 -6.45 -2.75
N ALA A 41 1.04 -7.49 -3.12
CA ALA A 41 1.58 -8.64 -3.82
C ALA A 41 2.20 -8.26 -5.19
N PRO A 42 3.21 -9.02 -5.66
CA PRO A 42 3.65 -8.97 -7.06
C PRO A 42 2.44 -9.15 -8.00
N PHE A 43 2.42 -8.48 -9.14
CA PHE A 43 1.31 -8.51 -10.13
C PHE A 43 -0.01 -7.84 -9.74
N GLY A 44 -0.07 -7.12 -8.61
CA GLY A 44 -1.28 -6.35 -8.25
C GLY A 44 -2.41 -7.27 -7.78
N HIS A 45 -3.67 -6.94 -8.12
CA HIS A 45 -4.84 -7.69 -7.65
C HIS A 45 -4.80 -9.17 -8.08
N ASP A 46 -4.32 -9.48 -9.29
CA ASP A 46 -4.19 -10.85 -9.78
C ASP A 46 -3.24 -11.69 -8.89
N GLY A 47 -2.17 -11.06 -8.38
CA GLY A 47 -1.26 -11.71 -7.45
C GLY A 47 -1.84 -11.88 -6.05
N GLU A 48 -2.73 -10.98 -5.62
CA GLU A 48 -3.45 -11.12 -4.36
C GLU A 48 -4.47 -12.25 -4.42
N GLU A 49 -5.17 -12.40 -5.55
CA GLU A 49 -6.13 -13.49 -5.78
C GLU A 49 -5.42 -14.85 -5.78
N ILE A 50 -4.31 -14.99 -6.50
CA ILE A 50 -3.53 -16.23 -6.51
C ILE A 50 -2.95 -16.56 -5.13
N LEU A 51 -2.43 -15.55 -4.40
CA LEU A 51 -1.93 -15.78 -3.04
C LEU A 51 -3.05 -16.17 -2.08
N GLN A 52 -4.23 -15.58 -2.24
CA GLN A 52 -5.42 -15.92 -1.48
C GLN A 52 -5.83 -17.38 -1.72
N GLU A 53 -5.88 -17.83 -2.97
CA GLU A 53 -6.17 -19.22 -3.32
C GLU A 53 -5.14 -20.19 -2.70
N ILE A 54 -3.84 -19.92 -2.85
CA ILE A 54 -2.77 -20.75 -2.28
C ILE A 54 -2.86 -20.79 -0.74
N CYS A 55 -3.13 -19.65 -0.09
CA CYS A 55 -3.27 -19.61 1.37
C CYS A 55 -4.48 -20.41 1.87
N GLN A 56 -5.58 -20.43 1.11
CA GLN A 56 -6.74 -21.28 1.41
C GLN A 56 -6.43 -22.76 1.20
N GLU A 57 -5.82 -23.14 0.07
CA GLU A 57 -5.43 -24.52 -0.21
C GLU A 57 -4.48 -25.10 0.85
N LYS A 58 -3.60 -24.27 1.40
CA LYS A 58 -2.60 -24.66 2.39
C LYS A 58 -3.07 -24.52 3.85
N ASN A 59 -4.33 -24.14 4.11
CA ASN A 59 -4.86 -23.84 5.45
C ASN A 59 -4.03 -22.81 6.24
N ILE A 60 -3.46 -21.80 5.56
CA ILE A 60 -2.62 -20.76 6.16
C ILE A 60 -3.47 -19.56 6.66
N GLY A 61 -4.68 -19.37 6.12
CA GLY A 61 -5.59 -18.28 6.48
C GLY A 61 -5.95 -17.39 5.29
N ILE A 62 -6.48 -16.19 5.56
CA ILE A 62 -6.86 -15.20 4.54
C ILE A 62 -5.70 -14.22 4.33
N PHE A 63 -5.34 -13.97 3.07
CA PHE A 63 -4.39 -12.95 2.68
C PHE A 63 -5.08 -11.60 2.54
N PHE A 64 -4.55 -10.59 3.23
CA PHE A 64 -5.02 -9.21 3.17
C PHE A 64 -3.82 -8.30 2.93
N HIS A 65 -3.78 -7.63 1.78
CA HIS A 65 -2.64 -6.80 1.39
C HIS A 65 -2.40 -5.63 2.35
N ASN A 66 -3.46 -5.02 2.89
CA ASN A 66 -3.38 -3.96 3.90
C ASN A 66 -2.81 -4.45 5.24
N VAL A 67 -3.09 -5.70 5.63
CA VAL A 67 -2.49 -6.33 6.83
C VAL A 67 -1.02 -6.69 6.56
N HIS A 68 -0.69 -7.08 5.33
CA HIS A 68 0.69 -7.31 4.92
C HIS A 68 1.52 -6.02 4.88
N SER A 69 0.91 -4.88 4.50
CA SER A 69 1.57 -3.56 4.56
C SER A 69 1.96 -3.16 5.98
N LEU A 70 1.24 -3.64 7.00
CA LEU A 70 1.57 -3.40 8.42
C LEU A 70 2.62 -4.38 8.98
N ARG A 71 2.88 -5.50 8.29
CA ARG A 71 3.83 -6.53 8.72
C ARG A 71 5.28 -6.19 8.35
N ILE A 72 5.48 -5.45 7.24
CA ILE A 72 6.81 -5.08 6.72
C ILE A 72 7.44 -3.98 7.57
#